data_AF-D1A7A3-F1
#
_entry.id   AF-D1A7A3-F1
#
_cell.length_a   1.000
_cell.length_b   1.000
_cell.length_c   1.000
_cell.angle_alpha   90.00
_cell.angle_beta   90.00
_cell.angle_gamma   90.00
#
_symmetry.space_group_name_H-M   'P 1'
#
loop_
_entity.id
_entity.type
_entity.pdbx_description
1 polymer ?
#
loop_
_entity_poly.entity_id
_entity_poly.type
_entity_poly.pdbx_seq_one_letter_code
_entity_poly.pdbx_strand_id
1 'polypeptide(L)'
;MLKPHDDTRPWIKFCLRAHHIQAQQAKRRVDLLGRAWIALAEAVTGAGLEERTAFALLPAFWGSRVRRTIYQQDAELSEQQAIRDIRDLCRLGRLTPQGQARGRHYTAGPAMQPILEKIKSSMKPFEDPYRGRGV
;
A
#
# COMPACT_ATOMS: atom_id res chain seq x y z
N MET A 1 18.90 48.78 17.33
CA MET A 1 17.57 49.20 16.87
C MET A 1 16.99 48.06 16.04
N LEU A 2 16.08 47.26 16.59
CA LEU A 2 15.46 46.15 15.86
C LEU A 2 14.52 46.70 14.77
N LYS A 3 14.63 46.20 13.54
CA LYS A 3 13.71 46.54 12.44
C LYS A 3 12.44 45.67 12.56
N PRO A 4 11.21 46.22 12.68
CA PRO A 4 10.01 45.43 13.00
C PRO A 4 9.20 44.90 11.81
N HIS A 5 9.78 44.80 10.60
CA HIS A 5 9.00 44.49 9.39
C HIS A 5 9.59 43.33 8.58
N ASP A 6 9.78 42.18 9.22
CA ASP A 6 9.85 40.94 8.45
C ASP A 6 8.43 40.46 8.19
N ASP A 7 8.01 40.58 6.93
CA ASP A 7 6.73 40.08 6.46
C ASP A 7 6.67 38.57 6.69
N THR A 8 5.86 38.12 7.65
CA THR A 8 5.72 36.70 8.02
C THR A 8 4.86 35.91 7.03
N ARG A 9 4.22 36.57 6.06
CA ARG A 9 3.33 35.92 5.07
C ARG A 9 4.00 34.78 4.29
N PRO A 10 5.28 34.84 3.87
CA PRO A 10 5.95 33.71 3.21
C PRO A 10 6.09 32.49 4.12
N TRP A 11 6.40 32.69 5.40
CA TRP A 11 6.49 31.60 6.39
C TRP A 11 5.11 30.98 6.64
N ILE A 12 4.06 31.80 6.80
CA ILE A 12 2.69 31.32 6.98
C ILE A 12 2.23 30.53 5.74
N LYS A 13 2.49 31.03 4.52
CA LYS A 13 2.19 30.33 3.25
C LYS A 13 2.94 29.00 3.14
N PHE A 14 4.21 28.97 3.56
CA PHE A 14 5.00 27.74 3.59
C PHE A 14 4.40 26.69 4.53
N CYS A 15 4.07 27.07 5.77
CA CYS A 15 3.46 26.18 6.76
C CYS A 15 2.10 25.65 6.29
N LEU A 16 1.23 26.52 5.75
CA LEU A 16 -0.07 26.12 5.20
C LEU A 16 0.07 25.16 4.03
N ARG A 17 1.01 25.41 3.12
CA ARG A 17 1.32 24.50 2.01
C ARG A 17 1.81 23.16 2.51
N ALA A 18 2.72 23.14 3.49
CA ALA A 18 3.25 21.91 4.07
C ALA A 18 2.14 21.07 4.72
N HIS A 19 1.28 21.67 5.55
CA HIS A 19 0.15 20.96 6.17
C HIS A 19 -0.89 20.50 5.16
N HIS A 20 -1.16 21.29 4.12
CA HIS A 20 -2.07 20.88 3.06
C HIS A 20 -1.53 19.68 2.26
N ILE A 21 -0.24 19.69 1.93
CA ILE A 21 0.42 18.54 1.29
C ILE A 21 0.40 17.32 2.21
N GLN A 22 0.67 17.48 3.51
CA GLN A 22 0.60 16.39 4.49
C GLN A 22 -0.82 15.79 4.57
N ALA A 23 -1.86 16.62 4.62
CA ALA A 23 -3.25 16.18 4.63
C ALA A 23 -3.61 15.42 3.35
N GLN A 24 -3.18 15.93 2.17
CA GLN A 24 -3.37 15.21 0.91
C GLN A 24 -2.63 13.87 0.87
N GLN A 25 -1.42 13.80 1.42
CA GLN A 25 -0.67 12.54 1.51
C GLN A 25 -1.39 11.52 2.42
N ALA A 26 -1.92 11.96 3.56
CA ALA A 26 -2.70 11.11 4.45
C ALA A 26 -3.96 10.59 3.76
N LYS A 27 -4.74 11.47 3.12
CA LYS A 27 -5.92 11.07 2.35
C LYS A 27 -5.59 10.07 1.25
N ARG A 28 -4.55 10.33 0.47
CA ARG A 28 -4.09 9.41 -0.60
C ARG A 28 -3.70 8.04 -0.07
N ARG A 29 -3.09 7.97 1.12
CA ARG A 29 -2.69 6.70 1.73
C ARG A 29 -3.92 5.85 2.05
N VAL A 30 -4.96 6.47 2.61
CA VAL A 30 -6.24 5.79 2.88
C VAL A 30 -6.94 5.36 1.59
N ASP A 31 -7.03 6.26 0.60
CA ASP A 31 -7.63 5.95 -0.70
C ASP A 31 -6.87 4.79 -1.41
N LEU A 32 -5.54 4.79 -1.32
CA LEU A 32 -4.69 3.74 -1.89
C LEU A 32 -4.92 2.41 -1.20
N LEU A 33 -5.01 2.39 0.13
CA LEU A 33 -5.32 1.18 0.90
C LEU A 33 -6.67 0.59 0.47
N GLY A 34 -7.71 1.41 0.36
CA GLY A 34 -9.04 0.96 -0.08
C GLY A 34 -9.03 0.40 -1.50
N ARG A 35 -8.36 1.07 -2.44
CA ARG A 35 -8.23 0.59 -3.83
C ARG A 35 -7.41 -0.69 -3.94
N ALA A 36 -6.32 -0.77 -3.19
CA ALA A 36 -5.49 -1.97 -3.14
C ALA A 36 -6.29 -3.14 -2.57
N TRP A 37 -7.05 -2.93 -1.50
CA TRP A 37 -7.93 -3.95 -0.94
C TRP A 37 -8.90 -4.50 -1.99
N ILE A 38 -9.68 -3.61 -2.63
CA ILE A 38 -10.68 -4.02 -3.65
C ILE A 38 -10.00 -4.79 -4.79
N ALA A 39 -8.90 -4.27 -5.35
CA ALA A 39 -8.23 -4.92 -6.48
C ALA A 39 -7.61 -6.27 -6.11
N LEU A 40 -7.09 -6.42 -4.88
CA LEU A 40 -6.56 -7.70 -4.40
C LEU A 40 -7.69 -8.69 -4.13
N ALA A 41 -8.78 -8.25 -3.49
CA ALA A 41 -9.97 -9.05 -3.24
C ALA A 41 -10.60 -9.58 -4.54
N GLU A 42 -10.79 -8.71 -5.53
CA GLU A 42 -11.24 -9.08 -6.90
C GLU A 42 -10.30 -10.12 -7.54
N ALA A 43 -9.00 -9.92 -7.41
CA ALA A 43 -8.02 -10.81 -8.03
C ALA A 43 -7.98 -12.20 -7.38
N VAL A 44 -8.08 -12.30 -6.06
CA VAL A 44 -8.07 -13.60 -5.37
C VAL A 44 -9.39 -14.35 -5.58
N THR A 45 -10.53 -13.66 -5.46
CA THR A 45 -11.86 -14.26 -5.68
C THR A 45 -12.05 -14.69 -7.13
N GLY A 46 -11.62 -13.88 -8.09
CA GLY A 46 -11.62 -14.24 -9.51
C GLY A 46 -10.71 -15.41 -9.87
N ALA A 47 -9.74 -15.76 -9.00
CA ALA A 47 -8.91 -16.96 -9.13
C ALA A 47 -9.44 -18.16 -8.32
N GLY A 48 -10.64 -18.07 -7.75
CA GLY A 48 -11.26 -19.13 -6.96
C GLY A 48 -10.70 -19.28 -5.54
N LEU A 49 -9.95 -18.29 -5.05
CA LEU A 49 -9.50 -18.24 -3.66
C LEU A 49 -10.50 -17.50 -2.79
N GLU A 50 -10.48 -17.78 -1.48
CA GLU A 50 -11.28 -17.02 -0.52
C GLU A 50 -10.76 -15.60 -0.38
N GLU A 51 -11.67 -14.62 -0.25
CA GLU A 51 -11.35 -13.19 -0.22
C GLU A 51 -10.31 -12.85 0.86
N ARG A 52 -10.36 -13.53 2.01
CA ARG A 52 -9.39 -13.37 3.10
C ARG A 52 -7.93 -13.54 2.67
N THR A 53 -7.65 -14.27 1.59
CA THR A 53 -6.28 -14.44 1.09
C THR A 53 -5.68 -13.12 0.58
N ALA A 54 -6.51 -12.10 0.34
CA ALA A 54 -6.06 -10.73 0.08
C ALA A 54 -5.26 -10.14 1.25
N PHE A 55 -5.53 -10.52 2.51
CA PHE A 55 -4.75 -10.07 3.66
C PHE A 55 -3.28 -10.51 3.56
N ALA A 56 -3.00 -11.69 3.02
CA ALA A 56 -1.63 -12.16 2.78
C ALA A 56 -0.91 -11.37 1.67
N LEU A 57 -1.67 -10.81 0.72
CA LEU A 57 -1.12 -10.06 -0.41
C LEU A 57 -0.90 -8.58 -0.11
N LEU A 58 -1.60 -8.03 0.90
CA LEU A 58 -1.44 -6.64 1.30
C LEU A 58 0.06 -6.33 1.55
N PRO A 59 0.81 -6.97 2.47
CA PRO A 59 2.20 -6.58 2.70
C PRO A 59 3.08 -6.65 1.44
N ALA A 60 2.83 -7.63 0.56
CA ALA A 60 3.53 -7.77 -0.71
C ALA A 60 3.25 -6.58 -1.66
N PHE A 61 2.04 -6.03 -1.66
CA PHE A 61 1.70 -4.81 -2.40
C PHE A 61 2.55 -3.60 -1.95
N TRP A 62 2.84 -3.45 -0.65
CA TRP A 62 3.76 -2.41 -0.14
C TRP A 62 5.24 -2.79 -0.26
N GLY A 63 5.59 -3.84 -1.01
CA GLY A 63 6.97 -4.33 -1.15
C GLY A 63 7.54 -4.93 0.13
N SER A 64 6.70 -5.23 1.12
CA SER A 64 7.11 -5.83 2.39
C SER A 64 7.15 -7.35 2.30
N ARG A 65 7.92 -7.96 3.20
CA ARG A 65 7.97 -9.42 3.34
C ARG A 65 6.68 -9.92 3.97
N VAL A 66 6.06 -10.91 3.34
CA VAL A 66 4.93 -11.66 3.89
C VAL A 66 5.46 -12.84 4.70
N ARG A 67 4.93 -13.02 5.91
CA ARG A 67 5.21 -14.18 6.77
C ARG A 67 3.91 -14.91 7.05
N ARG A 68 3.91 -16.24 6.90
CA ARG A 68 2.73 -17.08 7.15
C ARG A 68 2.15 -16.87 8.55
N THR A 69 2.99 -16.77 9.58
CA THR A 69 2.56 -16.62 10.97
C THR A 69 1.87 -15.29 11.23
N ILE A 70 2.34 -14.21 10.59
CA ILE A 70 1.71 -12.89 10.68
C ILE A 70 0.35 -12.91 9.98
N TYR A 71 0.30 -13.43 8.74
CA TYR A 71 -0.97 -13.62 8.04
C TYR A 71 -1.96 -14.49 8.83
N GLN A 72 -1.48 -15.59 9.44
CA GLN A 72 -2.31 -16.46 10.26
C GLN A 72 -2.93 -15.69 11.44
N GLN A 73 -2.14 -14.87 12.12
CA GLN A 73 -2.62 -14.07 13.25
C GLN A 73 -3.61 -12.99 12.79
N ASP A 74 -3.24 -12.23 11.75
CA ASP A 74 -4.04 -11.09 11.26
C ASP A 74 -5.39 -11.53 10.68
N ALA A 75 -5.45 -12.73 10.09
CA ALA A 75 -6.68 -13.29 9.52
C ALA A 75 -7.36 -14.34 10.43
N GLU A 76 -6.91 -14.47 11.68
CA GLU A 76 -7.46 -15.39 12.70
C GLU A 76 -7.61 -16.84 12.21
N LEU A 77 -6.56 -17.35 11.55
CA LEU A 77 -6.60 -18.65 10.88
C LEU A 77 -6.00 -19.78 11.72
N SER A 78 -6.48 -20.99 11.45
CA SER A 78 -5.74 -22.19 11.81
C SER A 78 -4.42 -22.26 11.03
N GLU A 79 -3.43 -22.93 11.60
CA GLU A 79 -2.14 -23.12 10.92
C GLU A 79 -2.32 -23.81 9.56
N GLN A 80 -3.17 -24.84 9.49
CA GLN A 80 -3.46 -25.56 8.25
C GLN A 80 -4.05 -24.64 7.18
N GLN A 81 -4.97 -23.75 7.56
CA GLN A 81 -5.57 -22.80 6.62
C GLN A 81 -4.52 -21.82 6.09
N ALA A 82 -3.71 -21.23 6.97
CA ALA A 82 -2.65 -20.32 6.56
C ALA A 82 -1.60 -20.99 5.66
N ILE A 83 -1.27 -22.27 5.90
CA ILE A 83 -0.37 -23.05 5.02
C ILE A 83 -0.99 -23.26 3.65
N ARG A 84 -2.28 -23.65 3.58
CA ARG A 84 -3.00 -23.87 2.31
C ARG A 84 -3.07 -22.58 1.50
N ASP A 85 -3.52 -21.51 2.11
CA ASP A 85 -3.67 -20.20 1.45
C ASP A 85 -2.34 -19.70 0.87
N ILE A 86 -1.26 -19.73 1.65
CA ILE A 86 0.08 -19.32 1.17
C ILE A 86 0.58 -20.20 0.03
N ARG A 87 0.32 -21.52 0.09
CA ARG A 87 0.68 -22.45 -0.98
C ARG A 87 -0.08 -22.13 -2.26
N ASP A 88 -1.38 -21.87 -2.17
CA ASP A 88 -2.21 -21.52 -3.33
C ASP A 88 -1.79 -20.19 -3.95
N LEU A 89 -1.50 -19.18 -3.12
CA LEU A 89 -0.96 -17.91 -3.60
C LEU A 89 0.39 -18.05 -4.30
N CYS A 90 1.26 -18.96 -3.83
CA CYS A 90 2.52 -19.28 -4.53
C CYS A 90 2.26 -20.03 -5.84
N ARG A 91 1.35 -21.00 -5.84
CA ARG A 91 0.98 -21.79 -7.03
C ARG A 91 0.44 -20.88 -8.15
N LEU A 92 -0.33 -19.86 -7.80
CA LEU A 92 -0.85 -18.86 -8.73
C LEU A 92 0.15 -17.76 -9.09
N GLY A 93 1.40 -17.84 -8.62
CA GLY A 93 2.45 -16.85 -8.90
C GLY A 93 2.18 -15.48 -8.27
N ARG A 94 1.24 -15.37 -7.33
CA ARG A 94 0.93 -14.12 -6.61
C ARG A 94 1.94 -13.84 -5.50
N LEU A 95 2.49 -14.91 -4.91
CA LEU A 95 3.61 -14.85 -3.99
C LEU A 95 4.80 -15.64 -4.54
N THR A 96 6.00 -15.18 -4.22
CA THR A 96 7.25 -15.91 -4.50
C THR A 96 7.93 -16.25 -3.18
N PRO A 97 8.24 -17.53 -2.91
CA PRO A 97 8.96 -17.92 -1.71
C PRO A 97 10.42 -17.46 -1.78
N GLN A 98 10.91 -16.94 -0.66
CA GLN A 98 12.27 -16.46 -0.49
C GLN A 98 12.90 -17.10 0.76
N GLY A 99 14.19 -17.43 0.68
CA GLY A 99 14.95 -18.04 1.77
C GLY A 99 14.65 -19.53 2.01
N GLN A 100 15.31 -20.11 3.03
CA GLN A 100 15.21 -21.53 3.38
C GLN A 100 14.77 -21.73 4.83
N ALA A 101 14.10 -22.87 5.10
CA ALA A 101 13.68 -23.33 6.43
C ALA A 101 13.04 -22.24 7.30
N ARG A 102 13.64 -21.91 8.45
CA ARG A 102 13.17 -20.90 9.43
C ARG A 102 13.17 -19.47 8.90
N GLY A 103 13.93 -19.17 7.85
CA GLY A 103 14.01 -17.84 7.23
C GLY A 103 12.98 -17.59 6.13
N ARG A 104 12.06 -18.53 5.90
CA ARG A 104 11.14 -18.47 4.77
C ARG A 104 10.16 -17.31 4.91
N HIS A 105 10.15 -16.47 3.89
CA HIS A 105 9.20 -15.38 3.72
C HIS A 105 8.75 -15.35 2.27
N TYR A 106 7.77 -14.52 1.97
CA TYR A 106 7.21 -14.41 0.64
C TYR A 106 7.23 -12.95 0.20
N THR A 107 7.46 -12.72 -1.09
CA THR A 107 7.40 -11.41 -1.72
C THR A 107 6.33 -11.43 -2.81
N ALA A 108 5.98 -10.26 -3.35
CA ALA A 108 5.12 -10.18 -4.52
C ALA A 108 5.69 -11.05 -5.65
N GLY A 109 4.86 -11.93 -6.20
CA GLY A 109 5.22 -12.74 -7.36
C GLY A 109 4.82 -12.06 -8.68
N PRO A 110 5.24 -12.61 -9.83
CA PRO A 110 5.01 -12.00 -11.14
C PRO A 110 3.53 -11.75 -11.45
N ALA A 111 2.61 -12.61 -10.97
CA ALA A 111 1.17 -12.46 -11.20
C ALA A 111 0.55 -11.27 -10.45
N MET A 112 1.32 -10.59 -9.58
CA MET A 112 0.90 -9.34 -8.95
C MET A 112 1.09 -8.13 -9.86
N GLN A 113 1.98 -8.19 -10.86
CA GLN A 113 2.32 -7.01 -11.67
C GLN A 113 1.11 -6.33 -12.32
N PRO A 114 0.15 -7.07 -12.94
CA PRO A 114 -1.03 -6.43 -13.54
C PRO A 114 -1.89 -5.68 -12.50
N ILE A 115 -1.95 -6.19 -11.27
CA ILE A 115 -2.72 -5.58 -10.17
C ILE A 115 -2.04 -4.30 -9.70
N LEU A 116 -0.70 -4.35 -9.55
CA LEU A 116 0.10 -3.18 -9.18
C LEU A 116 -0.06 -2.06 -10.21
N GLU A 117 -0.02 -2.37 -11.51
CA GLU A 117 -0.22 -1.39 -12.58
C GLU A 117 -1.65 -0.84 -12.62
N LYS A 118 -2.68 -1.68 -12.41
CA LYS A 118 -4.08 -1.23 -12.30
C LYS A 118 -4.25 -0.22 -11.16
N ILE A 119 -3.64 -0.47 -10.00
CA ILE A 119 -3.75 0.44 -8.85
C ILE A 119 -2.96 1.73 -9.10
N LYS A 120 -1.72 1.62 -9.60
CA LYS A 120 -0.85 2.77 -9.89
C LYS A 120 -1.47 3.72 -10.91
N SER A 121 -2.03 3.19 -11.99
CA SER A 121 -2.71 3.99 -13.03
C SER A 121 -3.98 4.69 -12.54
N SER A 122 -4.59 4.22 -11.46
CA SER A 122 -5.80 4.84 -10.88
C SER A 122 -5.50 6.12 -10.07
N MET A 123 -4.26 6.35 -9.65
CA MET A 123 -3.89 7.44 -8.72
C MET A 123 -3.85 8.81 -9.42
N LYS A 124 -4.54 9.81 -8.85
CA LYS A 124 -4.49 11.20 -9.34
C LYS A 124 -3.20 11.93 -8.91
N PRO A 125 -2.64 12.86 -9.70
CA PRO A 125 -1.53 13.75 -9.28
C PRO A 125 -1.89 14.66 -8.09
N PHE A 126 -0.92 15.11 -7.29
CA PHE A 126 -1.14 16.03 -6.16
C PHE A 126 -1.68 17.38 -6.64
N GLU A 127 -2.66 17.93 -5.93
CA GLU A 127 -3.14 19.30 -6.18
C GLU A 127 -2.30 20.25 -5.32
N ASP A 128 -1.82 21.37 -5.87
CA ASP A 128 -1.06 22.37 -5.10
C ASP A 128 -1.70 23.76 -5.30
N PRO A 129 -2.72 24.11 -4.49
CA PRO A 129 -3.42 25.39 -4.63
C PRO A 129 -2.58 26.58 -4.14
N TYR A 130 -1.47 26.34 -3.46
CA TYR A 130 -0.54 27.38 -2.99
C TYR A 130 0.58 27.66 -3.99
N ARG A 131 0.61 26.94 -5.12
CA ARG A 131 1.46 27.25 -6.27
C ARG A 131 0.87 28.46 -7.01
N GLY A 132 0.93 29.62 -6.36
CA GLY A 132 0.54 30.89 -6.95
C GLY A 132 1.39 31.20 -8.17
N ARG A 133 0.69 31.47 -9.29
CA ARG A 133 1.19 32.02 -10.56
C ARG A 133 2.21 33.12 -10.24
N GLY A 134 3.44 32.98 -10.74
CA GLY A 134 4.45 34.03 -10.64
C GLY A 134 3.88 35.33 -11.20
N VAL A 135 3.92 36.37 -10.37
CA VAL A 135 3.89 37.77 -10.79
C VAL A 135 5.27 38.32 -10.48
#